data_AF-A0A1P8UU13-F1
#
_entry.id   AF-A0A1P8UU13-F1
#
_cell.length_a   1.000
_cell.length_b   1.000
_cell.length_c   1.000
_cell.angle_alpha   90.00
_cell.angle_beta   90.00
_cell.angle_gamma   90.00
#
_symmetry.space_group_name_H-M   'P 1'
#
loop_
_entity.id
_entity.type
_entity.pdbx_description
1 polymer ?
#
loop_
_entity_poly.entity_id
_entity_poly.type
_entity_poly.pdbx_seq_one_letter_code
_entity_poly.pdbx_strand_id
1 'polypeptide(L)'
;MGQRAFDATCAACHGSNATGKMGFGPPLVHKIYEPNHHADMAFVMAVQNGVRAHHWPFGDMPAQSGLTKADVGGITTYVRELQRANGIE
;
A
#
# COMPACT_ATOMS: atom_id res chain seq x y z
N MET A 1 14.85 3.49 1.90
CA MET A 1 14.07 4.16 2.99
C MET A 1 12.60 3.75 2.94
N GLY A 2 11.99 3.64 1.74
CA GLY A 2 10.61 3.18 1.56
C GLY A 2 10.26 1.88 2.29
N GLN A 3 11.08 0.82 2.17
CA GLN A 3 10.87 -0.44 2.89
C GLN A 3 10.78 -0.24 4.42
N ARG A 4 11.73 0.48 5.02
CA ARG A 4 11.73 0.72 6.47
C ARG A 4 10.47 1.44 6.94
N ALA A 5 10.02 2.44 6.18
CA ALA A 5 8.78 3.16 6.49
C ALA A 5 7.53 2.27 6.29
N PHE A 6 7.53 1.43 5.25
CA PHE A 6 6.47 0.44 5.02
C PHE A 6 6.41 -0.59 6.16
N ASP A 7 7.55 -1.13 6.59
CA ASP A 7 7.62 -2.12 7.66
C ASP A 7 7.15 -1.55 9.00
N ALA A 8 7.47 -0.28 9.27
CA ALA A 8 7.08 0.40 10.49
C ALA A 8 5.57 0.74 10.56
N THR A 9 4.96 1.14 9.44
CA THR A 9 3.59 1.68 9.45
C THR A 9 2.57 0.76 8.78
N CYS A 10 2.94 0.08 7.70
CA CYS A 10 2.00 -0.57 6.78
C CYS A 10 1.96 -2.09 6.94
N ALA A 11 3.09 -2.73 7.23
CA ALA A 11 3.23 -4.19 7.23
C ALA A 11 2.36 -4.89 8.29
N ALA A 12 1.96 -4.18 9.37
CA ALA A 12 1.06 -4.71 10.38
C ALA A 12 -0.29 -5.19 9.80
N CYS A 13 -0.76 -4.53 8.74
CA CYS A 13 -2.01 -4.85 8.04
C CYS A 13 -1.80 -5.39 6.62
N HIS A 14 -0.84 -4.83 5.88
CA HIS A 14 -0.56 -5.25 4.49
C HIS A 14 0.46 -6.39 4.38
N GLY A 15 0.90 -6.95 5.51
CA GLY A 15 1.85 -8.05 5.57
C GLY A 15 3.29 -7.64 5.20
N SER A 16 4.24 -8.49 5.57
CA SER A 16 5.63 -8.35 5.13
C SER A 16 5.70 -8.37 3.60
N ASN A 17 6.55 -7.51 3.02
CA ASN A 17 6.67 -7.37 1.57
C ASN A 17 5.33 -7.10 0.86
N ALA A 18 4.38 -6.47 1.54
CA ALA A 18 3.08 -6.09 1.00
C ALA A 18 2.26 -7.24 0.39
N THR A 19 2.42 -8.46 0.89
CA THR A 19 1.72 -9.67 0.41
C THR A 19 0.33 -9.87 1.00
N GLY A 20 -0.14 -8.91 1.80
CA GLY A 20 -1.41 -8.99 2.53
C GLY A 20 -1.28 -9.79 3.82
N LYS A 21 -2.29 -9.64 4.68
CA LYS A 21 -2.40 -10.37 5.94
C LYS A 21 -3.86 -10.73 6.17
N MET A 22 -4.15 -12.03 6.24
CA MET A 22 -5.52 -12.52 6.36
C MET A 22 -6.19 -11.96 7.62
N GLY A 23 -7.40 -11.43 7.45
CA GLY A 23 -8.16 -10.77 8.52
C GLY A 23 -7.75 -9.32 8.82
N PHE A 24 -6.75 -8.76 8.13
CA PHE A 24 -6.27 -7.39 8.40
C PHE A 24 -6.25 -6.50 7.15
N GLY A 25 -5.65 -6.95 6.06
CA GLY A 25 -5.47 -6.06 4.90
C GLY A 25 -5.01 -6.78 3.64
N PRO A 26 -5.29 -6.17 2.46
CA PRO A 26 -5.03 -6.78 1.17
C PRO A 26 -3.55 -6.75 0.78
N PRO A 27 -3.12 -7.64 -0.13
CA PRO A 27 -1.82 -7.52 -0.79
C PRO A 27 -1.77 -6.25 -1.65
N LEU A 28 -0.70 -5.46 -1.52
CA LEU A 28 -0.41 -4.39 -2.47
C LEU A 28 0.41 -4.89 -3.67
N VAL A 29 1.05 -6.05 -3.54
CA VAL A 29 1.59 -6.83 -4.67
C VAL A 29 0.44 -7.58 -5.34
N HIS A 30 -0.40 -6.84 -6.07
CA HIS A 30 -1.55 -7.40 -6.79
C HIS A 30 -1.90 -6.50 -7.99
N LYS A 31 -2.31 -7.10 -9.12
CA LYS A 31 -2.62 -6.37 -10.38
C LYS A 31 -3.59 -5.22 -10.22
N ILE A 32 -4.50 -5.32 -9.25
CA ILE A 32 -5.49 -4.27 -8.99
C ILE A 32 -4.87 -2.95 -8.53
N TYR A 33 -3.66 -3.01 -8.00
CA TYR A 33 -2.92 -1.84 -7.56
C TYR A 33 -1.84 -1.45 -8.57
N GLU A 34 -1.82 -1.99 -9.79
CA GLU A 34 -0.87 -1.61 -10.83
C GLU A 34 -1.06 -0.13 -11.25
N PRO A 35 -0.03 0.55 -11.78
CA PRO A 35 -0.06 1.98 -12.06
C PRO A 35 -1.22 2.44 -12.94
N ASN A 36 -1.63 1.61 -13.91
CA ASN A 36 -2.73 1.93 -14.82
C ASN A 36 -4.13 1.83 -14.18
N HIS A 37 -4.25 1.18 -13.02
CA HIS A 37 -5.51 1.07 -12.27
C HIS A 37 -5.52 1.92 -10.99
N HIS A 38 -4.41 1.93 -10.24
CA HIS A 38 -4.19 2.82 -9.11
C HIS A 38 -2.88 3.57 -9.29
N ALA A 39 -2.97 4.82 -9.74
CA ALA A 39 -1.82 5.72 -9.85
C ALA A 39 -1.15 5.95 -8.48
N ASP A 40 0.11 6.38 -8.46
CA ASP A 40 0.87 6.59 -7.22
C ASP A 40 0.20 7.58 -6.25
N MET A 41 -0.48 8.60 -6.78
CA MET A 41 -1.26 9.53 -5.95
C MET A 41 -2.44 8.86 -5.23
N ALA A 42 -2.94 7.72 -5.70
CA ALA A 42 -3.97 6.96 -4.98
C ALA A 42 -3.44 6.44 -3.64
N PHE A 43 -2.16 6.05 -3.56
CA PHE A 43 -1.52 5.63 -2.31
C PHE A 43 -1.37 6.80 -1.34
N VAL A 44 -1.00 7.98 -1.85
CA VAL A 44 -0.95 9.22 -1.05
C VAL A 44 -2.32 9.55 -0.48
N MET A 45 -3.37 9.50 -1.31
CA MET A 45 -4.73 9.79 -0.88
C MET A 45 -5.28 8.74 0.10
N ALA A 46 -4.96 7.46 -0.11
CA ALA A 46 -5.32 6.38 0.79
C ALA A 46 -4.70 6.56 2.17
N VAL A 47 -3.40 6.92 2.22
CA VAL A 47 -2.71 7.20 3.47
C VAL A 47 -3.28 8.43 4.16
N GLN A 48 -3.55 9.51 3.43
CA GLN A 48 -4.00 10.78 4.01
C GLN A 48 -5.46 10.75 4.49
N ASN A 49 -6.34 10.09 3.75
CA ASN A 49 -7.79 10.17 3.97
C ASN A 49 -8.41 8.85 4.43
N GLY A 50 -7.66 7.75 4.38
CA GLY A 50 -8.22 6.41 4.48
C GLY A 50 -8.94 5.98 3.20
N VAL A 51 -9.45 4.74 3.21
CA VAL A 51 -10.13 4.12 2.07
C VAL A 51 -11.31 3.32 2.57
N ARG A 52 -12.46 3.48 1.91
CA ARG A 52 -13.61 2.59 2.13
C ARG A 52 -13.39 1.25 1.44
N ALA A 53 -13.74 0.16 2.11
CA ALA A 53 -13.65 -1.18 1.54
C ALA A 53 -14.45 -1.28 0.23
N HIS A 54 -13.84 -1.86 -0.81
CA HIS A 54 -14.52 -2.08 -2.09
C HIS A 54 -14.02 -3.32 -2.85
N HIS A 55 -12.71 -3.55 -2.93
CA HIS A 55 -12.16 -4.73 -3.61
C HIS A 55 -11.99 -5.97 -2.72
N TRP A 56 -11.89 -5.78 -1.41
CA TRP A 56 -11.59 -6.82 -0.45
C TRP A 56 -12.46 -6.69 0.81
N PRO A 57 -12.81 -7.80 1.49
CA PRO A 57 -13.67 -7.80 2.66
C PRO A 57 -12.90 -7.58 3.98
N PHE A 58 -11.86 -6.73 4.00
CA PHE A 58 -11.05 -6.45 5.20
C PHE A 58 -11.57 -5.27 6.03
N GLY A 59 -12.58 -4.56 5.54
CA GLY A 59 -13.06 -3.32 6.13
C GLY A 59 -12.28 -2.09 5.65
N ASP A 60 -12.62 -0.95 6.22
CA ASP A 60 -12.06 0.33 5.83
C ASP A 60 -10.60 0.46 6.29
N MET A 61 -9.75 1.04 5.44
CA MET A 61 -8.40 1.45 5.82
C MET A 61 -8.49 2.82 6.48
N PRO A 62 -8.06 2.99 7.75
CA PRO A 62 -8.00 4.31 8.38
C PRO A 62 -6.87 5.15 7.80
N ALA A 63 -7.03 6.48 7.84
CA ALA A 63 -5.95 7.42 7.54
C ALA A 63 -4.75 7.17 8.48
N GLN A 64 -3.54 7.30 7.95
CA GLN A 64 -2.31 7.18 8.72
C GLN A 64 -1.69 8.57 8.90
N SER A 65 -1.25 8.86 10.12
CA SER A 65 -0.57 10.10 10.47
C SER A 65 0.96 9.90 10.57
N GLY A 66 1.71 10.98 10.69
CA GLY A 66 3.17 10.91 10.88
C GLY A 66 3.99 10.62 9.61
N LEU A 67 3.34 10.57 8.44
CA LEU A 67 3.99 10.41 7.14
C LEU A 67 3.79 11.68 6.30
N THR A 68 4.87 12.21 5.75
CA THR A 68 4.80 13.24 4.71
C THR A 68 4.43 12.64 3.36
N LYS A 69 4.03 13.47 2.38
CA LYS A 69 3.84 12.99 1.00
C LYS A 69 5.10 12.36 0.42
N ALA A 70 6.28 12.85 0.80
CA ALA A 70 7.56 12.31 0.36
C ALA A 70 7.81 10.91 0.94
N ASP A 71 7.46 10.69 2.22
CA ASP A 71 7.57 9.37 2.85
C ASP A 71 6.66 8.36 2.14
N VAL A 72 5.41 8.76 1.85
CA VAL A 72 4.48 7.90 1.10
C VAL A 72 4.99 7.65 -0.31
N GLY A 73 5.57 8.63 -0.99
CA GLY A 73 6.20 8.41 -2.30
C GLY A 73 7.33 7.37 -2.25
N GLY A 74 8.14 7.40 -1.20
CA GLY A 74 9.17 6.37 -0.96
C GLY A 74 8.56 4.99 -0.69
N ILE A 75 7.48 4.91 0.07
CA ILE A 75 6.73 3.67 0.31
C ILE A 75 6.13 3.13 -0.99
N THR A 76 5.48 3.98 -1.77
CA THR A 76 4.89 3.60 -3.06
C THR A 76 5.97 3.07 -4.00
N THR A 77 7.13 3.73 -4.09
CA THR A 77 8.26 3.25 -4.89
C THR A 77 8.67 1.82 -4.50
N TYR A 78 8.78 1.55 -3.20
CA TYR A 78 9.07 0.21 -2.70
C TYR A 78 7.98 -0.81 -3.09
N VAL A 79 6.70 -0.47 -2.96
CA VAL A 79 5.59 -1.33 -3.40
C VAL A 79 5.67 -1.59 -4.91
N ARG A 80 6.02 -0.59 -5.73
CA ARG A 80 6.20 -0.76 -7.19
C ARG A 80 7.36 -1.70 -7.52
N GLU A 81 8.46 -1.61 -6.79
CA GLU A 81 9.59 -2.54 -6.96
C GLU A 81 9.17 -3.99 -6.72
N LEU A 82 8.38 -4.23 -5.66
CA LEU A 82 7.84 -5.54 -5.37
C LEU A 82 6.83 -6.00 -6.43
N GLN A 83 5.94 -5.12 -6.90
CA GLN A 83 5.02 -5.41 -8.00
C GLN A 83 5.77 -5.86 -9.26
N ARG A 84 6.77 -5.10 -9.70
CA ARG A 84 7.60 -5.46 -10.87
C ARG A 84 8.34 -6.77 -10.69
N ALA A 85 8.91 -7.01 -9.50
CA ALA A 85 9.57 -8.27 -9.17
C ALA A 85 8.62 -9.49 -9.23
N ASN A 86 7.30 -9.25 -9.16
CA ASN A 86 6.25 -10.25 -9.27
C ASN A 86 5.46 -10.16 -10.60
N GLY A 87 6.01 -9.48 -11.62
CA GLY A 87 5.42 -9.43 -12.96
C GLY A 87 4.19 -8.52 -13.10
N ILE A 88 4.05 -7.51 -12.23
CA ILE A 88 2.99 -6.50 -12.29
C ILE A 88 3.62 -5.16 -12.71
N GLU A 89 3.16 -4.59 -13.83
CA GLU A 89 3.72 -3.38 -14.46
C GLU A 89 2.80 -2.16 -14.41
#